data_AF-X1H4I5-F1
#
_entry.id   AF-X1H4I5-F1
#
_cell.length_a   1.000
_cell.length_b   1.000
_cell.length_c   1.000
_cell.angle_alpha   90.00
_cell.angle_beta   90.00
_cell.angle_gamma   90.00
#
_symmetry.space_group_name_H-M   'P 1'
#
loop_
_entity.id
_entity.type
_entity.pdbx_description
1 polymer ?
#
loop_
_entity_poly.entity_id
_entity_poly.type
_entity_poly.pdbx_seq_one_letter_code
_entity_poly.pdbx_strand_id
1 'polypeptide(L)'
;MNKIKAVDNITTSIIKYLQTNLKGEIISIFGIGSYFDKNLPSDWRNTDIDVIVIVSTLDNITKLDWTDVCYEVRKFDSHYVWIGYNTIQGLKKKELFVQESFANYEWSLMDLKFKENSQLLYGKDIREQVPDPFSFDFDYNDILARGL
;
A
#
# COMPACT_ATOMS: atom_id res chain seq x y z
N MET A 1 20.57 -9.27 -4.96
CA MET A 1 19.32 -9.48 -5.72
C MET A 1 18.30 -10.08 -4.78
N ASN A 2 17.34 -9.29 -4.31
CA ASN A 2 16.30 -9.79 -3.40
C ASN A 2 15.38 -10.74 -4.17
N LYS A 3 15.25 -11.99 -3.71
CA LYS A 3 14.37 -13.00 -4.32
C LYS A 3 12.92 -12.53 -4.20
N ILE A 4 12.18 -12.60 -5.32
CA ILE A 4 10.74 -12.35 -5.38
C ILE A 4 10.05 -13.36 -4.44
N LYS A 5 9.32 -12.88 -3.43
CA LYS A 5 8.49 -13.72 -2.55
C LYS A 5 7.05 -13.65 -3.07
N ALA A 6 6.84 -14.10 -4.30
CA ALA A 6 5.52 -14.13 -4.92
C ALA A 6 4.60 -15.09 -4.16
N VAL A 7 3.35 -14.66 -3.95
CA VAL A 7 2.32 -15.45 -3.27
C VAL A 7 1.58 -16.32 -4.29
N ASP A 8 1.45 -15.81 -5.51
CA ASP A 8 0.70 -16.38 -6.62
C ASP A 8 1.09 -15.71 -7.96
N ASN A 9 0.40 -16.07 -9.04
CA ASN A 9 0.64 -15.52 -10.37
C ASN A 9 0.26 -14.03 -10.48
N ILE A 10 -0.79 -13.59 -9.80
CA ILE A 10 -1.29 -12.20 -9.91
C ILE A 10 -0.33 -11.23 -9.23
N THR A 11 0.14 -11.54 -8.02
CA THR A 11 1.15 -10.78 -7.29
C THR A 11 2.47 -10.71 -8.06
N THR A 12 2.85 -11.81 -8.74
CA THR A 12 4.01 -11.82 -9.64
C THR A 12 3.85 -10.83 -10.79
N SER A 13 2.68 -10.80 -11.43
CA SER A 13 2.37 -9.86 -12.53
C SER A 13 2.39 -8.41 -12.06
N ILE A 14 1.83 -8.12 -10.88
CA ILE A 14 1.84 -6.80 -10.27
C ILE A 14 3.28 -6.35 -9.99
N ILE A 15 4.10 -7.18 -9.33
CA ILE A 15 5.50 -6.85 -9.02
C ILE A 15 6.28 -6.56 -10.31
N LYS A 16 6.14 -7.41 -11.35
CA LYS A 16 6.83 -7.22 -12.64
C LYS A 16 6.41 -5.93 -13.33
N TYR A 17 5.11 -5.62 -13.33
CA TYR A 17 4.59 -4.37 -13.86
C TYR A 17 5.23 -3.17 -13.15
N LEU A 18 5.21 -3.16 -11.82
CA LEU A 18 5.77 -2.06 -11.04
C LEU A 18 7.27 -1.90 -11.26
N GLN A 19 8.04 -2.99 -11.24
CA GLN A 19 9.48 -2.96 -11.51
C GLN A 19 9.83 -2.42 -12.90
N THR A 20 9.00 -2.73 -13.90
CA THR A 20 9.20 -2.28 -15.28
C THR A 20 8.92 -0.79 -15.43
N ASN A 21 7.87 -0.29 -14.78
CA ASN A 21 7.41 1.08 -14.97
C ASN A 21 8.08 2.09 -14.02
N LEU A 22 8.49 1.67 -12.82
CA LEU A 22 9.10 2.55 -11.81
C LEU A 22 10.64 2.45 -11.73
N LYS A 23 11.27 1.67 -12.61
CA LYS A 23 12.72 1.63 -12.90
C LYS A 23 13.69 1.83 -11.71
N GLY A 24 13.47 1.12 -10.60
CA GLY A 24 14.40 1.08 -9.46
C GLY A 24 14.09 2.04 -8.30
N GLU A 25 12.97 2.77 -8.37
CA GLU A 25 12.52 3.66 -7.30
C GLU A 25 11.80 2.93 -6.16
N ILE A 26 11.47 1.65 -6.37
CA ILE A 26 10.73 0.83 -5.42
C ILE A 26 11.65 0.39 -4.28
N ILE A 27 11.35 0.88 -3.08
CA ILE A 27 11.93 0.41 -1.82
C ILE A 27 11.23 -0.87 -1.36
N SER A 28 9.90 -0.88 -1.43
CA SER A 28 9.08 -1.99 -0.93
C SER A 28 7.71 -2.05 -1.59
N ILE A 29 7.10 -3.24 -1.61
CA ILE A 29 5.71 -3.47 -2.05
C ILE A 29 5.02 -4.32 -0.99
N PHE A 30 3.89 -3.84 -0.49
CA PHE A 30 3.02 -4.55 0.44
C PHE A 30 1.66 -4.79 -0.20
N GLY A 31 1.13 -6.00 -0.01
CA GLY A 31 -0.29 -6.28 -0.20
C GLY A 31 -1.03 -6.09 1.10
N ILE A 32 -2.21 -5.46 1.06
CA ILE A 32 -3.08 -5.22 2.21
C ILE A 32 -4.52 -5.65 1.91
N GLY A 33 -5.36 -5.68 2.93
CA GLY A 33 -6.79 -5.94 2.75
C GLY A 33 -7.12 -7.42 2.49
N SER A 34 -8.39 -7.66 2.14
CA SER A 34 -8.99 -9.00 2.20
C SER A 34 -8.34 -10.03 1.29
N TYR A 35 -7.70 -9.61 0.19
CA TYR A 35 -7.02 -10.52 -0.72
C TYR A 35 -5.85 -11.24 -0.03
N PHE A 36 -5.14 -10.53 0.85
CA PHE A 36 -3.94 -11.04 1.54
C PHE A 36 -4.24 -11.61 2.93
N ASP A 37 -5.43 -11.40 3.47
CA ASP A 37 -5.85 -12.01 4.73
C ASP A 37 -6.30 -13.47 4.53
N LYS A 38 -5.44 -14.38 4.99
CA LYS A 38 -5.69 -15.83 4.89
C LYS A 38 -6.68 -16.36 5.91
N ASN A 39 -7.01 -15.57 6.93
CA ASN A 39 -7.95 -15.93 7.97
C ASN A 39 -9.40 -15.60 7.57
N LEU A 40 -9.59 -14.74 6.56
CA LEU A 40 -10.92 -14.46 6.04
C LEU A 40 -11.49 -15.66 5.27
N PRO A 41 -12.82 -15.88 5.37
CA PRO A 41 -13.55 -16.84 4.55
C PRO A 41 -13.28 -16.63 3.05
N SER A 42 -13.27 -17.70 2.27
CA SER A 42 -12.95 -17.63 0.84
C SER A 42 -13.95 -16.80 0.03
N ASP A 43 -15.20 -16.75 0.46
CA ASP A 43 -16.29 -15.94 -0.10
C ASP A 43 -16.21 -14.46 0.30
N TRP A 44 -15.36 -14.10 1.27
CA TRP A 44 -15.10 -12.73 1.71
C TRP A 44 -13.85 -12.12 1.08
N ARG A 45 -13.03 -12.92 0.38
CA ARG A 45 -11.86 -12.41 -0.32
C ARG A 45 -12.32 -11.70 -1.58
N ASN A 46 -12.41 -10.38 -1.51
CA ASN A 46 -12.81 -9.53 -2.63
C ASN A 46 -11.91 -9.76 -3.85
N THR A 47 -12.47 -9.51 -5.04
CA THR A 47 -11.74 -9.50 -6.30
C THR A 47 -10.79 -8.32 -6.46
N ASP A 48 -10.91 -7.33 -5.56
CA ASP A 48 -10.08 -6.14 -5.57
C ASP A 48 -8.85 -6.39 -4.70
N ILE A 49 -7.70 -5.98 -5.22
CA ILE A 49 -6.39 -6.19 -4.61
C ILE A 49 -5.80 -4.83 -4.25
N ASP A 50 -5.51 -4.62 -2.98
CA ASP A 50 -4.92 -3.38 -2.50
C ASP A 50 -3.41 -3.55 -2.30
N VAL A 51 -2.64 -2.64 -2.89
CA VAL A 51 -1.18 -2.65 -2.88
C VAL A 51 -0.65 -1.29 -2.47
N ILE A 52 0.26 -1.27 -1.49
CA ILE A 52 1.03 -0.08 -1.12
C ILE A 52 2.46 -0.23 -1.66
N VAL A 53 2.90 0.74 -2.44
CA VAL A 53 4.25 0.80 -3.00
C VAL A 53 5.02 1.91 -2.31
N ILE A 54 6.10 1.53 -1.64
CA ILE A 54 7.02 2.46 -0.99
C ILE A 54 8.11 2.82 -1.99
N VAL A 55 8.20 4.10 -2.33
CA VAL A 55 9.17 4.62 -3.29
C VAL A 55 10.12 5.63 -2.65
N SER A 56 11.26 5.86 -3.32
CA SER A 56 12.22 6.89 -2.90
C SER A 56 11.72 8.33 -3.13
N THR A 57 10.95 8.54 -4.19
CA THR A 57 10.32 9.83 -4.55
C THR A 57 9.02 9.58 -5.31
N LEU A 58 8.09 10.54 -5.25
CA LEU A 58 6.85 10.54 -6.03
C LEU A 58 6.95 11.37 -7.32
N ASP A 59 8.06 12.10 -7.52
CA ASP A 59 8.20 13.07 -8.64
C ASP A 59 8.00 12.45 -10.03
N ASN A 60 8.28 11.15 -10.16
CA ASN A 60 8.20 10.41 -11.42
C ASN A 60 6.92 9.57 -11.55
N ILE A 61 6.00 9.68 -10.60
CA ILE A 61 4.74 8.95 -10.62
C ILE A 61 3.65 9.82 -11.24
N THR A 62 3.06 9.33 -12.32
CA THR A 62 1.96 10.02 -13.00
C THR A 62 0.73 10.06 -12.11
N LYS A 63 0.26 11.26 -11.78
CA LYS A 63 -1.00 11.49 -11.07
C LYS A 63 -2.19 11.22 -11.99
N LEU A 64 -3.23 10.57 -11.48
CA LEU A 64 -4.44 10.25 -12.26
C LEU A 64 -5.47 11.39 -12.29
N ASP A 65 -5.44 12.28 -11.31
CA ASP A 65 -6.39 13.39 -11.18
C ASP A 65 -5.70 14.71 -10.82
N TRP A 66 -6.49 15.73 -10.51
CA TRP A 66 -6.02 17.06 -10.13
C TRP A 66 -5.55 17.13 -8.67
N THR A 67 -5.65 16.04 -7.90
CA THR A 67 -5.20 16.00 -6.52
C THR A 67 -3.68 15.77 -6.47
N ASP A 68 -3.09 16.02 -5.30
CA ASP A 68 -1.66 15.72 -5.08
C ASP A 68 -1.37 14.24 -4.83
N VAL A 69 -2.42 13.43 -4.71
CA VAL A 69 -2.34 12.02 -4.34
C VAL A 69 -1.82 11.18 -5.50
N CYS A 70 -0.85 10.31 -5.20
CA CYS A 70 -0.28 9.39 -6.17
C CYS A 70 -0.88 8.01 -5.98
N TYR A 71 -1.81 7.65 -6.87
CA TYR A 71 -2.38 6.30 -6.94
C TYR A 71 -2.66 5.87 -8.38
N GLU A 72 -2.78 4.57 -8.59
CA GLU A 72 -3.20 3.98 -9.85
C GLU A 72 -4.23 2.87 -9.60
N VAL A 73 -5.26 2.79 -10.44
CA VAL A 73 -6.13 1.61 -10.54
C VAL A 73 -5.85 0.90 -11.85
N ARG A 74 -5.48 -0.38 -11.77
CA ARG A 74 -5.15 -1.17 -12.96
C ARG A 74 -5.78 -2.55 -12.90
N LYS A 75 -6.25 -3.01 -14.04
CA LYS A 75 -6.75 -4.38 -14.19
C LYS A 75 -5.61 -5.35 -14.49
N PHE A 76 -5.54 -6.42 -13.73
CA PHE A 76 -4.67 -7.57 -13.98
C PHE A 76 -5.55 -8.82 -14.06
N ASP A 77 -5.60 -9.46 -15.22
CA ASP A 77 -6.54 -10.56 -15.52
C ASP A 77 -8.00 -10.18 -15.19
N SER A 78 -8.62 -10.86 -14.22
CA SER A 78 -9.99 -10.59 -13.74
C SER A 78 -10.06 -9.67 -12.52
N HIS A 79 -8.92 -9.19 -12.00
CA HIS A 79 -8.86 -8.43 -10.74
C HIS A 79 -8.60 -6.94 -11.01
N TYR A 80 -9.28 -6.07 -10.26
CA TYR A 80 -8.89 -4.67 -10.16
C TYR A 80 -7.86 -4.53 -9.04
N VAL A 81 -6.77 -3.82 -9.32
CA VAL A 81 -5.69 -3.61 -8.37
C VAL A 81 -5.60 -2.12 -8.09
N TRP A 82 -5.77 -1.75 -6.83
CA TRP A 82 -5.54 -0.41 -6.32
C TRP A 82 -4.09 -0.31 -5.85
N ILE A 83 -3.36 0.66 -6.38
CA ILE A 83 -1.94 0.84 -6.13
C ILE A 83 -1.75 2.24 -5.54
N GLY A 84 -1.52 2.30 -4.23
CA GLY A 84 -1.15 3.54 -3.53
C GLY A 84 0.36 3.71 -3.49
N TYR A 85 0.85 4.93 -3.75
CA TYR A 85 2.28 5.25 -3.69
C TYR A 85 2.57 6.14 -2.49
N ASN A 86 3.55 5.76 -1.68
CA ASN A 86 3.98 6.57 -0.53
C ASN A 86 5.50 6.62 -0.42
N THR A 87 6.01 7.68 0.21
CA THR A 87 7.39 7.74 0.65
C THR A 87 7.52 7.32 2.12
N ILE A 88 8.71 6.89 2.55
CA ILE A 88 8.98 6.66 3.98
C ILE A 88 8.83 7.95 4.78
N GLN A 89 9.12 9.11 4.18
CA GLN A 89 8.96 10.41 4.85
C GLN A 89 7.48 10.75 5.03
N GLY A 90 6.63 10.48 4.02
CA GLY A 90 5.18 10.60 4.11
C GLY A 90 4.63 9.77 5.26
N LEU A 91 5.01 8.48 5.34
CA LEU A 91 4.61 7.61 6.45
C LEU A 91 5.07 8.08 7.84
N LYS A 92 6.06 8.97 7.94
CA LYS A 92 6.55 9.50 9.23
C LYS A 92 5.90 10.82 9.64
N LYS A 93 5.20 11.49 8.72
CA LYS A 93 4.65 12.84 8.91
C LYS A 93 3.25 12.91 8.33
N LYS A 94 2.23 12.98 9.20
CA LYS A 94 0.81 12.98 8.82
C LYS A 94 0.52 14.04 7.75
N GLU A 95 1.09 15.23 7.88
CA GLU A 95 0.87 16.37 6.96
C GLU A 95 1.40 16.10 5.55
N LEU A 96 2.49 15.34 5.44
CA LEU A 96 3.02 14.93 4.15
C LEU A 96 2.20 13.75 3.61
N PHE A 97 1.85 12.78 4.46
CA PHE A 97 1.04 11.63 4.05
C PHE A 97 -0.29 12.04 3.40
N VAL A 98 -1.01 13.01 3.99
CA VAL A 98 -2.30 13.47 3.44
C VAL A 98 -2.18 14.17 2.09
N GLN A 99 -0.97 14.60 1.71
CA GLN A 99 -0.69 15.11 0.36
C GLN A 99 -0.36 13.98 -0.61
N GLU A 100 0.30 12.92 -0.13
CA GLU A 100 0.71 11.77 -0.94
C GLU A 100 -0.40 10.74 -1.17
N SER A 101 -1.36 10.64 -0.23
CA SER A 101 -2.31 9.52 -0.13
C SER A 101 -3.76 9.97 0.08
N PHE A 102 -4.71 9.28 -0.55
CA PHE A 102 -6.14 9.42 -0.27
C PHE A 102 -6.58 8.59 0.96
N ALA A 103 -5.75 7.63 1.38
CA ALA A 103 -6.05 6.74 2.48
C ALA A 103 -6.06 7.49 3.82
N ASN A 104 -6.71 6.91 4.83
CA ASN A 104 -6.56 7.41 6.19
C ASN A 104 -5.15 7.06 6.71
N TYR A 105 -4.48 8.06 7.30
CA TYR A 105 -3.10 7.92 7.77
C TYR A 105 -2.96 6.83 8.83
N GLU A 106 -3.81 6.87 9.85
CA GLU A 106 -3.77 5.96 11.00
C GLU A 106 -4.03 4.50 10.58
N TRP A 107 -5.02 4.26 9.71
CA TRP A 107 -5.27 2.96 9.09
C TRP A 107 -4.07 2.47 8.27
N SER A 108 -3.50 3.35 7.44
CA SER A 108 -2.34 2.98 6.61
C SER A 108 -1.13 2.61 7.47
N LEU A 109 -0.92 3.30 8.59
CA LEU A 109 0.11 2.93 9.56
C LEU A 109 -0.16 1.55 10.16
N MET A 110 -1.39 1.26 10.58
CA MET A 110 -1.75 -0.04 11.15
C MET A 110 -1.60 -1.18 10.15
N ASP A 111 -2.05 -0.99 8.91
CA ASP A 111 -1.92 -2.00 7.85
C ASP A 111 -0.47 -2.35 7.59
N LEU A 112 0.40 -1.34 7.51
CA LEU A 112 1.82 -1.56 7.28
C LEU A 112 2.53 -2.12 8.51
N LYS A 113 2.31 -1.55 9.70
CA LYS A 113 3.08 -1.83 10.92
C LYS A 113 2.94 -3.28 11.38
N PHE A 114 1.73 -3.82 11.36
CA PHE A 114 1.43 -5.17 11.85
C PHE A 114 1.57 -6.19 10.73
N LYS A 115 2.29 -7.29 11.01
CA LYS A 115 2.55 -8.34 10.00
C LYS A 115 1.29 -9.12 9.63
N GLU A 116 0.31 -9.08 10.51
CA GLU A 116 -0.99 -9.73 10.37
C GLU A 116 -1.87 -8.99 9.36
N ASN A 117 -1.69 -7.67 9.20
CA ASN A 117 -2.53 -6.82 8.36
C ASN A 117 -1.96 -6.63 6.94
N SER A 118 -0.68 -6.94 6.72
CA SER A 118 -0.05 -6.78 5.43
C SER A 118 0.95 -7.88 5.10
N GLN A 119 1.08 -8.16 3.82
CA GLN A 119 2.07 -9.08 3.29
C GLN A 119 3.16 -8.33 2.52
N LEU A 120 4.42 -8.51 2.92
CA LEU A 120 5.56 -8.02 2.12
C LEU A 120 5.69 -8.86 0.85
N LEU A 121 5.52 -8.22 -0.30
CA LEU A 121 5.57 -8.86 -1.63
C LEU A 121 6.96 -8.71 -2.28
N TYR A 122 7.60 -7.55 -2.10
CA TYR A 122 8.89 -7.24 -2.70
C TYR A 122 9.66 -6.18 -1.90
N GLY A 123 10.99 -6.19 -2.00
CA GLY A 123 11.85 -5.13 -1.48
C GLY A 123 12.25 -5.31 -0.01
N LYS A 124 12.49 -4.19 0.67
CA LYS A 124 12.91 -4.16 2.08
C LYS A 124 11.67 -4.17 2.99
N ASP A 125 11.71 -4.94 4.07
CA ASP A 125 10.73 -4.78 5.15
C ASP A 125 10.98 -3.44 5.86
N ILE A 126 10.00 -2.54 5.80
CA ILE A 126 10.09 -1.19 6.39
C ILE A 126 9.33 -1.03 7.69
N ARG A 127 8.72 -2.08 8.25
CA ARG A 127 7.84 -2.00 9.44
C ARG A 127 8.49 -1.34 10.66
N GLU A 128 9.78 -1.57 10.85
CA GLU A 128 10.56 -0.93 11.93
C GLU A 128 10.78 0.58 11.71
N GLN A 129 10.57 1.07 10.48
CA GLN A 129 10.68 2.49 10.12
C GLN A 129 9.33 3.21 10.11
N VAL A 130 8.22 2.46 10.12
CA VAL A 130 6.86 3.00 10.25
C VAL A 130 6.65 3.44 11.70
N PRO A 131 6.12 4.65 11.95
CA PRO A 131 5.78 5.09 13.30
C PRO A 131 4.88 4.08 14.03
N ASP A 132 4.94 4.10 15.36
CA ASP A 132 3.96 3.36 16.16
C ASP A 132 2.59 4.04 16.00
N PRO A 133 1.57 3.36 15.45
CA PRO A 133 0.25 3.96 15.28
C PRO A 133 -0.36 4.39 16.62
N PHE A 134 0.04 3.79 17.75
CA PHE A 134 -0.43 4.16 19.09
C PHE A 134 0.33 5.31 19.74
N SER A 135 1.33 5.88 19.06
CA SER A 135 2.08 7.04 19.57
C SER A 135 1.39 8.39 19.31
N PHE A 136 0.21 8.37 18.66
CA PHE A 136 -0.59 9.55 18.35
C PHE A 136 -2.01 9.39 18.89
N ASP A 137 -2.67 10.50 19.21
CA ASP A 137 -4.10 10.50 19.51
C ASP A 137 -4.88 10.19 18.23
N PHE A 138 -5.56 9.05 18.20
CA PHE A 138 -6.39 8.64 17.08
C PHE A 138 -7.62 9.55 16.94
N ASP A 139 -7.88 10.00 15.71
CA ASP A 139 -9.16 10.62 15.39
C ASP A 139 -10.16 9.53 15.00
N TYR A 140 -10.76 8.92 16.03
CA TYR A 140 -11.78 7.88 15.84
C TYR A 140 -12.98 8.36 15.02
N ASN A 141 -13.27 9.67 14.97
CA ASN A 141 -14.35 10.19 14.15
C ASN A 141 -13.99 10.16 12.66
N ASP A 142 -12.75 10.50 12.28
CA ASP A 142 -12.29 10.39 10.88
C ASP A 142 -12.26 8.92 10.42
N ILE A 143 -11.86 8.01 11.31
CA ILE A 143 -11.90 6.56 11.07
C ILE A 143 -13.33 6.07 10.84
N LEU A 144 -14.28 6.44 11.72
CA LEU A 144 -15.67 5.99 11.62
C LEU A 144 -16.41 6.63 10.44
N ALA A 145 -16.12 7.87 10.10
CA ALA A 145 -16.75 8.59 8.99
C ALA A 145 -16.47 7.94 7.62
N ARG A 146 -15.41 7.14 7.49
CA ARG A 146 -15.01 6.45 6.26
C ARG A 146 -15.37 4.96 6.25
N GLY A 147 -15.92 4.43 7.35
CA GLY A 147 -16.44 3.07 7.45
C GLY A 147 -17.92 2.92 7.06
N LEU A 148 -18.55 4.01 6.59
CA LEU A 148 -19.96 4.10 6.18
C LEU A 148 -20.10 4.32 4.67
#